data_AF-A0A5J4F5M6-F1
#
_entry.id   AF-A0A5J4F5M6-F1
#
_cell.length_a   1.000
_cell.length_b   1.000
_cell.length_c   1.000
_cell.angle_alpha   90.00
_cell.angle_beta   90.00
_cell.angle_gamma   90.00
#
_symmetry.space_group_name_H-M   'P 1'
#
loop_
_entity.id
_entity.type
_entity.pdbx_description
1 polymer ?
#
loop_
_entity_poly.entity_id
_entity_poly.type
_entity_poly.pdbx_seq_one_letter_code
_entity_poly.pdbx_strand_id
1 'polypeptide(L)' 'MSIKYSSEIKAYNRVGIEDRPAIAEEKTEIGHWEGDTIIGGNHLGAIATYLCR' A
#
# COMPACT_ATOMS: atom_id res chain seq x y z
N MET A 1 -4.44 -11.32 20.97
CA MET A 1 -3.54 -11.64 19.84
C MET A 1 -3.12 -10.31 19.21
N SER A 2 -2.04 -9.70 19.71
CA SER A 2 -1.63 -8.36 19.28
C SER A 2 -0.78 -8.49 18.03
N ILE A 3 -1.36 -8.18 16.87
CA ILE A 3 -0.64 -8.16 15.60
C ILE A 3 0.32 -6.96 15.66
N LYS A 4 1.61 -7.21 15.86
CA LYS A 4 2.62 -6.15 15.84
C LYS A 4 2.88 -5.78 14.38
N TYR A 5 2.40 -4.62 13.96
CA TYR A 5 2.87 -3.98 12.73
C TYR A 5 4.34 -3.60 12.94
N SER A 6 5.26 -4.38 12.38
CA SER A 6 6.68 -4.06 12.35
C SER A 6 6.91 -2.99 11.30
N SER A 7 6.88 -1.72 11.71
CA SER A 7 6.80 -0.54 10.85
C SER A 7 8.11 -0.12 10.17
N GLU A 8 9.14 -0.95 10.09
CA GLU A 8 10.44 -0.48 9.60
C GLU A 8 11.13 -1.48 8.63
N ILE A 9 10.57 -1.61 7.43
CA ILE A 9 11.36 -1.96 6.24
C ILE A 9 11.50 -0.68 5.41
N LYS A 10 12.61 0.04 5.64
CA LYS A 10 12.93 1.29 4.92
C LYS A 10 13.37 0.96 3.49
N ALA A 11 12.41 0.93 2.57
CA ALA A 11 12.71 0.89 1.15
C ALA A 11 13.05 2.30 0.64
N TYR A 12 14.20 2.45 -0.02
CA TYR A 12 14.61 3.71 -0.62
C TYR A 12 13.53 4.19 -1.61
N ASN A 13 13.12 5.45 -1.50
CA ASN A 13 12.17 6.12 -2.39
C ASN A 13 10.70 5.66 -2.31
N ARG A 14 10.27 5.00 -1.22
CA ARG A 14 8.83 4.82 -0.95
C ARG A 14 8.31 6.04 -0.20
N VAL A 15 7.41 6.77 -0.86
CA VAL A 15 6.62 7.85 -0.28
C VAL A 15 5.50 7.20 0.54
N GLY A 16 5.32 7.63 1.78
CA GLY A 16 4.23 7.14 2.64
C GLY A 16 2.88 7.46 2.02
N ILE A 17 1.82 6.73 2.41
CA ILE A 17 0.46 7.02 1.90
C ILE A 17 -0.03 8.39 2.37
N GLU A 18 0.51 8.87 3.49
CA GLU A 18 0.30 10.21 4.03
C GLU A 18 0.86 11.32 3.14
N ASP A 19 1.91 11.04 2.37
CA ASP A 19 2.62 12.01 1.52
C ASP A 19 2.11 12.00 0.07
N ARG A 20 0.95 11.38 -0.16
CA ARG A 20 0.30 11.30 -1.47
C ARG A 20 -0.04 12.68 -2.03
N PRO A 21 0.21 12.94 -3.34
CA PRO A 21 -0.16 14.20 -3.97
C PRO A 21 -1.68 14.35 -4.08
N ALA A 22 -2.18 15.56 -3.77
CA ALA A 22 -3.63 15.85 -3.77
C ALA A 22 -4.32 15.61 -5.12
N ILE A 23 -3.60 15.73 -6.23
CA ILE A 23 -4.14 15.50 -7.58
C ILE A 23 -4.63 14.06 -7.79
N ALA A 24 -4.08 13.09 -7.05
CA ALA A 24 -4.56 11.71 -7.08
C ALA A 24 -5.97 11.55 -6.45
N GLU A 25 -6.48 12.54 -5.71
CA GLU A 25 -7.90 12.58 -5.29
C GLU A 25 -8.83 13.03 -6.40
N GLU A 26 -8.36 13.90 -7.30
CA GLU A 26 -9.20 14.53 -8.33
C GLU A 26 -9.57 13.59 -9.47
N LYS A 27 -8.91 12.42 -9.59
CA LYS A 27 -9.15 11.40 -10.64
C LYS A 27 -9.03 11.95 -12.06
N THR A 28 -8.21 12.99 -12.24
CA THR A 28 -8.02 13.71 -13.50
C THR A 28 -6.95 13.07 -14.39
N GLU A 29 -6.09 12.23 -13.81
CA GLU A 29 -4.99 11.55 -14.49
C GLU A 29 -5.12 10.03 -14.36
N ILE A 30 -4.83 9.31 -15.44
CA ILE A 30 -4.81 7.84 -15.47
C ILE A 30 -3.45 7.37 -14.94
N GLY A 31 -3.45 6.34 -14.09
CA GLY A 31 -2.22 5.67 -13.63
C GLY A 31 -1.98 5.76 -12.13
N HIS A 32 -2.84 6.45 -11.39
CA HIS A 32 -2.87 6.42 -9.93
C HIS A 32 -3.57 5.14 -9.46
N TRP A 33 -2.79 4.18 -8.96
CA TRP A 33 -3.32 2.95 -8.38
C TRP A 33 -2.74 2.74 -6.98
N GLU A 34 -3.58 2.25 -6.08
CA GLU A 34 -3.23 1.91 -4.70
C GLU A 34 -3.40 0.40 -4.52
N GLY A 35 -2.44 -0.23 -3.83
CA GLY A 35 -2.41 -1.67 -3.66
C GLY A 35 -1.96 -2.06 -2.27
N ASP A 36 -2.79 -2.83 -1.58
CA ASP A 36 -2.45 -3.44 -0.30
C ASP A 36 -2.20 -4.94 -0.49
N THR A 37 -1.22 -5.49 0.20
CA THR A 37 -0.97 -6.93 0.20
C THR A 37 -0.73 -7.43 1.61
N ILE A 38 -1.52 -8.41 2.03
CA ILE A 38 -1.35 -9.13 3.29
C ILE A 38 -0.79 -10.50 2.95
N ILE A 39 0.37 -10.81 3.51
CA ILE A 39 1.03 -12.11 3.39
C ILE A 39 0.70 -12.95 4.63
N GLY A 40 0.15 -14.14 4.41
CA GLY A 40 -0.15 -15.11 5.46
C GLY A 40 1.13 -15.70 6.07
N GLY A 41 1.01 -16.18 7.31
CA GLY A 41 2.13 -16.81 8.03
C GLY A 41 2.78 -17.92 7.19
N ASN A 42 4.11 -17.99 7.23
CA ASN A 42 4.94 -18.90 6.43
C ASN A 42 4.76 -18.77 4.90
N HIS A 43 4.32 -17.61 4.40
CA HIS A 43 4.11 -17.37 2.95
C HIS A 43 3.12 -18.33 2.29
N LEU A 44 2.24 -18.98 3.08
CA LEU A 44 1.31 -20.01 2.60
C LEU A 44 0.10 -19.43 1.84
N GLY A 45 -0.06 -18.11 1.83
CA GLY A 45 -1.10 -17.42 1.10
C GLY A 45 -0.90 -15.92 1.11
N ALA A 46 -1.57 -15.22 0.20
CA ALA A 46 -1.60 -13.78 0.16
C ALA A 46 -3.00 -13.29 -0.23
N ILE A 47 -3.38 -12.14 0.32
CA ILE A 47 -4.56 -11.38 -0.09
C ILE A 47 -4.04 -10.06 -0.63
N ALA A 48 -4.46 -9.71 -1.85
CA ALA A 48 -4.14 -8.43 -2.46
C ALA A 48 -5.43 -7.67 -2.76
N THR A 49 -5.39 -6.37 -2.51
CA THR A 49 -6.47 -5.44 -2.85
C THR A 49 -5.89 -4.41 -3.80
N TYR A 50 -6.62 -4.11 -4.88
CA TYR A 50 -6.22 -3.12 -5.86
C TYR A 50 -7.34 -2.09 -6.01
N LEU A 51 -6.97 -0.82 -5.93
CA LEU A 51 -7.84 0.32 -6.13
C LEU A 51 -7.27 1.16 -7.27
N CYS A 52 -7.98 1.17 -8.40
CA CYS A 52 -7.76 2.16 -9.45
C CYS A 52 -8.72 3.32 -9.16
N ARG A 53 -8.21 4.54 -9.07
CA ARG A 53 -9.03 5.72 -8.81
C ARG A 53 -9.56 6.35 -10.08
#